data_AF-A0A386B2H4-F1
#
_entry.id   AF-A0A386B2H4-F1
#
_cell.length_a   1.000
_cell.length_b   1.000
_cell.length_c   1.000
_cell.angle_alpha   90.00
_cell.angle_beta   90.00
_cell.angle_gamma   90.00
#
_symmetry.space_group_name_H-M   'P 1'
#
loop_
_entity.id
_entity.type
_entity.pdbx_description
1 polymer ?
#
loop_
_entity_poly.entity_id
_entity_poly.type
_entity_poly.pdbx_seq_one_letter_code
_entity_poly.pdbx_strand_id
1 'polypeptide(L)'
;MNILLVISLEITLIVTLLILLIISWTTSETSTQSNDPFECGMELFNIKHTPFYIHYYLIGVLFLIFDLEFIVSIPMLFMSCLIYNWMLVWFIYFFVMFLGVLVEVWLGTLDWKM
;
A
#
# COMPACT_ATOMS: atom_id res chain seq x y z
N MET A 1 -14.64 24.02 15.48
CA MET A 1 -14.57 24.17 14.01
C MET A 1 -15.16 22.91 13.41
N ASN A 2 -16.27 23.01 12.67
CA ASN A 2 -16.98 21.82 12.18
C ASN A 2 -16.05 21.00 11.28
N ILE A 3 -16.03 19.66 11.45
CA ILE A 3 -15.20 18.75 10.64
C ILE A 3 -15.44 18.99 9.14
N LEU A 4 -16.68 19.29 8.76
CA LEU A 4 -17.06 19.68 7.39
C LEU A 4 -16.32 20.93 6.88
N LEU A 5 -16.08 21.92 7.74
CA LEU A 5 -15.32 23.13 7.36
C LEU A 5 -13.85 22.80 7.10
N VAL A 6 -13.24 21.94 7.93
CA VAL A 6 -11.85 21.51 7.74
C VAL A 6 -11.68 20.78 6.41
N ILE A 7 -12.56 19.82 6.13
CA ILE A 7 -12.55 19.06 4.87
C ILE A 7 -12.76 19.99 3.66
N SER A 8 -13.69 20.95 3.75
CA SER A 8 -13.93 21.90 2.67
C SER A 8 -12.71 22.77 2.34
N LEU A 9 -11.95 23.19 3.36
CA LEU A 9 -10.73 23.98 3.18
C LEU A 9 -9.63 23.16 2.51
N GLU A 10 -9.40 21.93 2.94
CA GLU A 10 -8.41 21.03 2.34
C GLU A 10 -8.69 20.79 0.85
N ILE A 11 -9.95 20.52 0.50
CA ILE A 11 -10.34 20.32 -0.91
C ILE A 11 -10.07 21.58 -1.73
N THR A 12 -10.45 22.76 -1.23
CA THR A 12 -10.20 24.01 -1.96
C THR A 12 -8.72 24.27 -2.19
N LEU A 13 -7.86 23.93 -1.23
CA LEU A 13 -6.41 24.08 -1.35
C LEU A 13 -5.84 23.12 -2.40
N ILE A 14 -6.27 21.85 -2.41
CA ILE A 14 -5.84 20.88 -3.42
C ILE A 14 -6.26 21.33 -4.83
N VAL A 15 -7.50 21.78 -4.99
CA VAL A 15 -8.02 22.22 -6.30
C VAL A 15 -7.28 23.45 -6.81
N THR A 16 -7.04 24.45 -5.95
CA THR A 16 -6.28 25.65 -6.34
C THR A 16 -4.84 25.34 -6.74
N LEU A 17 -4.16 24.43 -6.03
CA LEU A 17 -2.82 23.98 -6.42
C LEU A 17 -2.81 23.25 -7.77
N LEU A 18 -3.80 22.38 -8.02
CA LEU A 18 -3.92 21.69 -9.31
C LEU A 18 -4.14 22.68 -10.46
N ILE A 19 -4.98 23.70 -10.27
CA ILE A 19 -5.22 24.73 -11.28
C ILE A 19 -3.92 25.51 -11.58
N LEU A 20 -3.16 25.88 -10.54
CA LEU A 20 -1.88 26.58 -10.72
C LEU A 20 -0.84 25.71 -11.46
N LEU A 21 -0.81 24.41 -11.19
CA LEU A 21 0.06 23.46 -11.91
C LEU A 21 -0.32 23.31 -13.37
N ILE A 22 -1.62 23.26 -13.68
CA ILE A 22 -2.09 23.18 -15.07
C ILE A 22 -1.73 24.47 -15.82
N ILE A 23 -1.96 25.63 -15.21
CA ILE A 23 -1.59 26.93 -15.80
C ILE A 23 -0.09 26.96 -16.08
N SER A 24 0.76 26.60 -15.11
CA SER A 24 2.21 26.63 -15.28
C SER A 24 2.68 25.69 -16.40
N TRP A 25 2.10 24.48 -16.50
CA TRP A 25 2.36 23.54 -17.58
C TRP A 25 1.97 24.10 -18.95
N THR A 26 0.77 24.67 -19.09
CA THR A 26 0.31 25.24 -20.37
C THR A 26 1.11 26.47 -20.82
N THR A 27 1.68 27.21 -19.89
CA THR A 27 2.53 28.38 -20.19
C THR A 27 3.99 28.03 -20.48
N SER A 28 4.43 26.81 -20.16
CA SER A 28 5.79 26.35 -20.46
C SER A 28 5.91 25.94 -21.92
N GLU A 29 6.94 26.41 -22.62
CA GLU A 29 7.21 26.00 -24.00
C GLU A 29 7.53 24.50 -24.05
N THR A 30 6.62 23.70 -24.59
CA THR A 30 6.80 22.26 -24.73
C THR A 30 7.78 21.99 -25.87
N SER A 31 9.07 21.85 -25.57
CA SER A 31 10.03 21.30 -26.52
C SER A 31 9.60 19.88 -26.90
N THR A 32 9.47 19.65 -28.21
CA THR A 32 8.86 18.46 -28.84
C THR A 32 9.58 17.13 -28.57
N GLN A 33 10.67 17.14 -27.81
CA GLN A 33 11.47 15.96 -27.45
C GLN A 33 11.19 15.42 -26.03
N SER A 34 10.26 16.04 -25.29
CA SER A 34 10.08 15.77 -23.85
C SER A 34 8.97 14.78 -23.49
N ASN A 35 8.21 14.26 -24.46
CA ASN A 35 7.10 13.33 -24.20
C ASN A 35 7.51 11.84 -24.26
N ASP A 36 8.75 11.55 -24.65
CA ASP A 36 9.28 10.19 -24.61
C ASP A 36 9.81 9.87 -23.20
N PRO A 37 9.67 8.63 -22.72
CA PRO A 37 10.24 8.23 -21.45
C PRO A 37 11.76 8.45 -21.45
N PHE A 38 12.30 8.89 -20.32
CA PHE A 38 13.74 9.13 -20.17
C PHE A 38 14.49 7.79 -20.19
N GLU A 39 15.08 7.45 -21.34
CA GLU A 39 15.88 6.23 -21.54
C GLU A 39 17.35 6.54 -21.85
N CYS A 40 17.91 7.58 -21.21
CA CYS A 40 19.29 7.99 -21.41
C CYS A 40 19.67 8.26 -22.89
N GLY A 41 18.70 8.62 -23.74
CA GLY A 41 18.91 8.93 -25.16
C GLY A 41 18.93 7.72 -26.10
N MET A 42 18.54 6.54 -25.63
CA MET A 42 18.40 5.34 -26.45
C MET A 42 16.96 5.19 -26.97
N GLU A 43 16.80 4.71 -28.21
CA GLU A 43 15.49 4.32 -28.74
C GLU A 43 15.02 3.01 -28.09
N LEU A 44 13.74 2.92 -27.74
CA LEU A 44 13.15 1.71 -27.15
C LEU A 44 13.31 0.51 -28.09
N PHE A 45 14.27 -0.37 -27.79
CA PHE A 45 14.27 -1.73 -28.30
C PHE A 45 13.43 -2.60 -27.34
N ASN A 46 12.15 -2.77 -27.68
CA ASN A 46 11.19 -3.77 -27.17
C ASN A 46 10.26 -3.46 -25.96
N ILE A 47 8.99 -3.84 -26.21
CA ILE A 47 7.89 -4.32 -25.35
C ILE A 47 7.75 -3.67 -23.98
N LYS A 48 6.75 -2.78 -23.88
CA LYS A 48 6.22 -2.12 -22.65
C LYS A 48 5.74 -3.07 -21.53
N HIS A 49 5.81 -4.38 -21.75
CA HIS A 49 5.40 -5.42 -20.81
C HIS A 49 6.60 -6.27 -20.46
N THR A 50 7.37 -5.83 -19.48
CA THR A 50 8.33 -6.71 -18.81
C THR A 50 7.56 -7.73 -17.97
N PRO A 51 7.95 -9.02 -17.99
CA PRO A 51 7.35 -10.00 -17.10
C PRO A 51 7.56 -9.54 -15.66
N PHE A 52 6.45 -9.39 -14.95
CA PHE A 52 6.46 -8.96 -13.55
C PHE A 52 6.98 -10.08 -12.66
N TYR A 53 7.91 -9.77 -11.77
CA TYR A 53 8.43 -10.75 -10.82
C TYR A 53 7.31 -11.21 -9.88
N ILE A 54 7.01 -12.51 -9.92
CA ILE A 54 5.97 -13.18 -9.11
C ILE A 54 6.15 -12.95 -7.60
N HIS A 55 7.36 -12.65 -7.14
CA HIS A 55 7.63 -12.31 -5.74
C HIS A 55 6.78 -11.14 -5.22
N TYR A 56 6.59 -10.08 -6.01
CA TYR A 56 5.76 -8.94 -5.58
C TYR A 56 4.27 -9.31 -5.48
N TYR A 57 3.81 -10.27 -6.29
CA TYR A 57 2.45 -10.79 -6.19
C TYR A 57 2.25 -11.57 -4.89
N LEU A 58 3.21 -12.43 -4.51
CA LEU A 58 3.16 -13.20 -3.27
C LEU A 58 3.13 -12.29 -2.04
N ILE A 59 3.93 -11.23 -2.03
CA ILE A 59 3.92 -10.22 -0.95
C ILE A 59 2.55 -9.53 -0.86
N GLY A 60 1.92 -9.20 -2.00
CA GLY A 60 0.59 -8.60 -2.03
C GLY A 60 -0.50 -9.51 -1.46
N VAL A 61 -0.44 -10.81 -1.77
CA VAL A 61 -1.38 -11.80 -1.21
C VAL A 61 -1.17 -11.96 0.30
N LEU A 62 0.08 -12.03 0.75
CA LEU A 62 0.44 -12.13 2.16
C LEU A 62 -0.04 -10.91 2.96
N PHE A 63 0.15 -9.71 2.40
CA PHE A 63 -0.38 -8.47 2.99
C PHE A 63 -1.89 -8.50 3.14
N LEU A 64 -2.63 -9.00 2.13
CA LEU A 64 -4.08 -9.09 2.18
C LEU A 64 -4.56 -10.04 3.29
N ILE A 65 -3.92 -11.20 3.45
CA ILE A 65 -4.24 -12.15 4.52
C ILE A 65 -4.03 -11.50 5.88
N PHE A 66 -2.87 -10.85 6.09
CA PHE A 66 -2.56 -10.19 7.34
C PHE A 66 -3.50 -9.01 7.66
N ASP A 67 -3.94 -8.26 6.64
CA ASP A 67 -4.92 -7.17 6.81
C ASP A 67 -6.30 -7.71 7.27
N LEU A 68 -6.74 -8.83 6.70
CA LEU A 68 -7.97 -9.50 7.15
C LEU A 68 -7.86 -10.00 8.59
N GLU A 69 -6.73 -10.60 8.96
CA GLU A 69 -6.47 -11.05 10.32
C GLU A 69 -6.41 -9.88 11.32
N PHE A 70 -5.85 -8.74 10.90
CA PHE A 70 -5.86 -7.53 11.71
C PHE A 70 -7.29 -7.01 11.94
N ILE A 71 -8.13 -6.96 10.91
CA ILE A 71 -9.54 -6.56 11.05
C ILE A 71 -10.29 -7.45 12.05
N VAL A 72 -10.05 -8.76 12.01
CA VAL A 72 -10.65 -9.73 12.96
C VAL A 72 -10.15 -9.48 14.40
N SER A 73 -8.94 -8.96 14.56
CA SER A 73 -8.38 -8.64 15.88
C SER A 73 -8.99 -7.38 16.53
N ILE A 74 -9.50 -6.42 15.75
CA ILE A 74 -9.98 -5.14 16.28
C ILE A 74 -11.20 -5.28 17.22
N PRO A 75 -12.28 -5.99 16.87
CA PRO A 75 -13.42 -6.17 17.78
C PRO A 75 -13.04 -6.85 19.09
N MET A 76 -11.98 -7.66 19.09
CA MET A 76 -11.49 -8.36 20.27
C MET A 76 -10.87 -7.39 21.29
N LEU A 77 -10.28 -6.28 20.86
CA LEU A 77 -9.71 -5.26 21.77
C LEU A 77 -10.77 -4.58 22.66
N PHE A 78 -12.02 -4.55 22.20
CA PHE A 78 -13.13 -3.93 22.92
C PHE A 78 -13.86 -4.90 23.85
N MET A 79 -13.58 -6.21 23.77
CA MET A 79 -14.15 -7.21 24.67
C MET A 79 -13.40 -7.25 26.01
N SER A 80 -14.12 -7.22 27.13
CA SER A 80 -13.51 -7.21 28.45
C SER A 80 -12.77 -8.52 28.74
N CYS A 81 -11.46 -8.44 29.04
CA CYS A 81 -10.58 -9.57 29.41
C CYS A 81 -10.98 -10.32 30.70
N LEU A 82 -12.07 -9.93 31.37
CA LEU A 82 -12.45 -10.42 32.70
C LEU A 82 -12.84 -11.91 32.73
N ILE A 83 -13.03 -12.52 31.58
CA ILE A 83 -13.36 -13.94 31.46
C ILE A 83 -12.08 -14.69 31.06
N TYR A 84 -11.57 -15.54 31.96
CA TYR A 84 -10.39 -16.38 31.75
C TYR A 84 -10.40 -17.14 30.41
N ASN A 85 -11.56 -17.58 29.93
CA ASN A 85 -11.71 -18.25 28.63
C ASN A 85 -11.34 -17.35 27.44
N TRP A 86 -11.59 -16.04 27.51
CA TRP A 86 -11.24 -15.11 26.43
C TRP A 86 -9.73 -14.90 26.34
N MET A 87 -9.03 -14.84 27.47
CA MET A 87 -7.56 -14.76 27.50
C MET A 87 -6.91 -15.98 26.84
N LEU A 88 -7.47 -17.17 27.03
CA LEU A 88 -6.98 -18.40 26.41
C LEU A 88 -7.23 -18.39 24.89
N VAL A 89 -8.40 -17.95 24.43
CA VAL A 89 -8.70 -17.77 23.01
C VAL A 89 -7.73 -16.79 22.36
N TRP A 90 -7.40 -15.68 23.04
CA TRP A 90 -6.43 -14.69 22.53
C TRP A 90 -5.03 -15.26 22.42
N PHE A 91 -4.60 -16.00 23.44
CA PHE A 91 -3.29 -16.65 23.41
C PHE A 91 -3.17 -17.62 22.23
N ILE A 92 -4.19 -18.45 22.01
CA ILE A 92 -4.23 -19.37 20.86
C ILE A 92 -4.24 -18.59 19.54
N TYR A 93 -5.04 -17.53 19.43
CA TYR A 93 -5.12 -16.71 18.23
C TYR A 93 -3.76 -16.13 17.84
N PHE A 94 -3.10 -15.42 18.76
CA PHE A 94 -1.78 -14.85 18.50
C PHE A 94 -0.71 -15.90 18.25
N PHE A 95 -0.82 -17.07 18.89
CA PHE A 95 0.10 -18.18 18.63
C PHE A 95 -0.04 -18.72 17.20
N VAL A 96 -1.27 -18.86 16.69
CA VAL A 96 -1.53 -19.27 15.30
C VAL A 96 -0.99 -18.23 14.32
N MET A 97 -1.25 -16.94 14.57
CA MET A 97 -0.72 -15.83 13.78
C MET A 97 0.81 -15.88 13.69
N PHE A 98 1.47 -16.06 14.84
CA PHE A 98 2.92 -16.14 14.92
C PHE A 98 3.49 -17.35 14.16
N LEU A 99 2.83 -18.51 14.26
CA LEU A 99 3.22 -19.69 13.49
C LEU A 99 3.06 -19.49 11.98
N GLY A 100 2.00 -18.80 11.53
CA GLY A 100 1.79 -18.47 10.12
C GLY A 100 2.98 -17.72 9.53
N VAL A 101 3.41 -16.64 10.20
CA VAL A 101 4.57 -15.85 9.78
C VAL A 101 5.86 -16.68 9.78
N LEU A 102 6.07 -17.54 10.77
CA LEU A 102 7.25 -18.43 10.78
C LEU A 102 7.29 -19.38 9.60
N VAL A 103 6.13 -19.93 9.20
CA VAL A 103 6.02 -20.79 8.01
C VAL A 103 6.36 -20.01 6.74
N GLU A 104 5.88 -18.78 6.61
CA GLU A 104 6.15 -17.91 5.45
C GLU A 104 7.63 -17.52 5.32
N VAL A 105 8.29 -17.26 6.45
CA VAL A 105 9.74 -17.01 6.51
C VAL A 105 10.51 -18.29 6.13
N TRP A 106 10.11 -19.45 6.65
CA TRP A 106 10.77 -20.72 6.32
C TRP A 106 10.62 -21.11 4.84
N LEU A 107 9.49 -20.76 4.23
CA LEU A 107 9.25 -20.94 2.79
C LEU A 107 10.11 -20.01 1.90
N GLY A 108 10.82 -19.04 2.47
CA GLY A 108 11.61 -18.07 1.71
C GLY A 108 10.77 -17.12 0.88
N THR A 109 9.46 -17.05 1.13
CA THR A 109 8.51 -16.14 0.44
C THR A 109 8.88 -14.68 0.65
N LEU A 110 9.54 -14.40 1.78
CA LEU A 110 10.01 -13.10 2.22
C LEU A 110 11.50 -12.87 1.90
N ASP A 111 12.19 -13.78 1.22
CA ASP A 111 13.60 -13.60 0.85
C ASP A 111 13.72 -12.74 -0.41
N TRP A 112 14.46 -11.64 -0.28
CA TRP A 112 14.69 -10.67 -1.35
C TRP A 112 15.99 -11.05 -2.05
N LYS A 113 15.94 -12.08 -2.90
CA LYS A 113 17.01 -12.29 -3.88
C LYS A 113 16.61 -11.56 -5.16
N MET A 114 17.24 -10.41 -5.40
CA MET A 114 17.27 -9.80 -6.73
C MET A 114 17.95 -10.73 -7.72
#